data_AF-A0A392P165-F1
#
_entry.id   AF-A0A392P165-F1
#
_cell.length_a   1.000
_cell.length_b   1.000
_cell.length_c   1.000
_cell.angle_alpha   90.00
_cell.angle_beta   90.00
_cell.angle_gamma   90.00
#
_symmetry.space_group_name_H-M   'P 1'
#
loop_
_entity.id
_entity.type
_entity.pdbx_description
1 polymer ?
#
loop_
_entity_poly.entity_id
_entity_poly.type
_entity_poly.pdbx_seq_one_letter_code
_entity_poly.pdbx_strand_id
1 'polypeptide(L)'
;MEALKVLIDVRNHPILIHCKRGKHRTGSLVGCFRKLQNWCLSSVFEEYQRFAGVKSRTADLTFIEMFDVLSLRQCLYSIIYQYQGASKKRRLMYQHENLQKPRLTSF
;
A
#
# COMPACT_ATOMS: atom_id res chain seq x y z
N MET A 1 -2.13 -6.23 2.27
CA MET A 1 -2.79 -5.19 1.44
C MET A 1 -3.06 -3.88 2.18
N GLU A 2 -3.28 -3.88 3.50
CA GLU A 2 -3.66 -2.67 4.24
C GLU A 2 -2.70 -1.48 4.08
N ALA A 3 -1.38 -1.72 4.02
CA ALA A 3 -0.41 -0.64 3.83
C ALA A 3 -0.59 0.13 2.51
N LEU A 4 -1.00 -0.55 1.44
CA LEU A 4 -1.23 0.09 0.15
C LEU A 4 -2.50 0.96 0.18
N LYS A 5 -3.53 0.57 0.93
CA LYS A 5 -4.74 1.39 1.17
C LYS A 5 -4.42 2.69 1.90
N VAL A 6 -3.53 2.63 2.89
CA VAL A 6 -3.06 3.83 3.60
C VAL A 6 -2.26 4.74 2.66
N LEU A 7 -1.40 4.14 1.81
CA LEU A 7 -0.55 4.86 0.86
C LEU A 7 -1.36 5.58 -0.23
N ILE A 8 -2.42 4.97 -0.77
CA ILE A 8 -3.24 5.60 -1.82
C ILE A 8 -4.15 6.72 -1.30
N ASP A 9 -4.42 6.77 0.01
CA ASP A 9 -5.27 7.79 0.60
C ASP A 9 -4.50 9.10 0.78
N VAL A 10 -4.80 10.05 -0.11
CA VAL A 10 -4.17 11.38 -0.19
C VAL A 10 -4.24 12.18 1.11
N ARG A 11 -5.20 11.89 2.00
CA ARG A 11 -5.35 12.58 3.28
C ARG A 11 -4.25 12.25 4.28
N ASN A 12 -3.57 11.13 4.09
CA ASN A 12 -2.46 10.73 4.94
C ASN A 12 -1.16 11.45 4.54
N HIS A 13 -1.09 12.06 3.35
CA HIS A 13 0.14 12.64 2.83
C HIS A 13 0.47 13.98 3.50
N PRO A 14 1.76 14.25 3.79
CA PRO A 14 2.94 13.46 3.42
C PRO A 14 3.19 12.23 4.33
N ILE A 15 3.56 11.09 3.74
CA ILE A 15 3.90 9.85 4.47
C ILE A 15 5.32 9.36 4.18
N LEU A 16 5.95 8.81 5.22
CA LEU A 16 7.23 8.10 5.12
C LEU A 16 7.01 6.59 5.19
N ILE A 17 7.38 5.88 4.13
CA ILE A 17 7.36 4.41 4.11
C ILE A 17 8.75 3.91 4.52
N HIS A 18 8.82 3.08 5.55
CA HIS A 18 10.09 2.43 5.92
C HIS A 18 9.89 1.01 6.44
N CYS A 19 10.99 0.28 6.47
CA CYS A 19 11.13 -0.95 7.24
C CYS A 19 12.50 -0.91 7.94
N LYS A 20 13.08 -2.05 8.32
CA LYS A 20 14.40 -2.06 8.97
C LYS A 20 15.51 -1.46 8.10
N ARG A 21 15.47 -1.70 6.78
CA ARG A 21 16.53 -1.27 5.84
C ARG A 21 15.99 -0.60 4.58
N GLY A 22 14.68 -0.40 4.47
CA GLY A 22 14.06 0.16 3.26
C GLY A 22 14.17 -0.70 2.00
N LYS A 23 14.45 -2.01 2.12
CA LYS A 23 14.70 -2.90 0.97
C LYS A 23 13.50 -3.77 0.61
N HIS A 24 13.32 -4.88 1.33
CA HIS A 24 12.34 -5.92 0.98
C HIS A 24 10.90 -5.44 1.15
N ARG A 25 10.44 -5.25 2.39
CA ARG A 25 9.04 -4.86 2.67
C ARG A 25 8.66 -3.52 2.04
N THR A 26 9.56 -2.54 2.12
CA THR A 26 9.37 -1.22 1.50
C THR A 26 9.34 -1.35 -0.02
N GLY A 27 10.30 -2.06 -0.62
CA GLY A 27 10.38 -2.26 -2.07
C GLY A 27 9.19 -3.03 -2.63
N SER A 28 8.71 -4.08 -1.94
CA SER A 28 7.49 -4.79 -2.35
C SER A 28 6.26 -3.88 -2.33
N LEU A 29 6.09 -3.07 -1.28
CA LEU A 29 4.97 -2.13 -1.20
C LEU A 29 5.04 -1.05 -2.29
N VAL A 30 6.22 -0.46 -2.49
CA VAL A 30 6.45 0.54 -3.54
C VAL A 30 6.26 -0.08 -4.93
N GLY A 31 6.72 -1.32 -5.14
CA GLY A 31 6.53 -2.04 -6.40
C GLY A 31 5.05 -2.26 -6.72
N CYS A 32 4.25 -2.67 -5.74
CA CYS A 32 2.79 -2.75 -5.90
C CYS A 32 2.16 -1.37 -6.20
N PHE A 33 2.66 -0.30 -5.57
CA PHE A 33 2.20 1.06 -5.85
C PHE A 33 2.54 1.51 -7.28
N ARG A 34 3.75 1.22 -7.80
CA ARG A 34 4.12 1.50 -9.20
C ARG A 34 3.25 0.74 -10.19
N LYS A 35 2.94 -0.53 -9.88
CA LYS A 35 2.02 -1.33 -10.70
C LYS A 35 0.63 -0.70 -10.76
N LEU A 36 0.15 -0.12 -9.65
CA LEU A 36 -1.10 0.65 -9.62
C LEU A 36 -1.01 1.97 -10.41
N GLN A 37 0.18 2.57 -10.51
CA GLN A 37 0.47 3.71 -11.40
C GLN A 37 0.63 3.31 -12.87
N ASN A 38 0.33 2.06 -13.25
CA ASN A 38 0.49 1.51 -14.60
C ASN A 38 1.93 1.55 -15.14
N TRP A 39 2.93 1.44 -14.28
CA TRP A 39 4.32 1.23 -14.75
C TRP A 39 4.47 -0.17 -15.36
N CYS A 40 5.31 -0.30 -16.38
CA CYS A 40 5.65 -1.62 -16.92
C CYS A 40 6.47 -2.42 -15.90
N LEU A 41 6.28 -3.74 -15.86
CA LEU A 41 6.90 -4.62 -14.84
C LEU A 41 8.43 -4.53 -14.85
N SER A 42 9.06 -4.35 -16.02
CA SER A 42 10.50 -4.17 -16.13
C SER A 42 11.00 -2.97 -15.34
N SER A 43 10.36 -1.79 -15.48
CA SER A 43 10.73 -0.59 -14.73
C SER A 43 10.47 -0.74 -13.23
N VAL A 44 9.41 -1.46 -12.85
CA VAL A 44 9.15 -1.75 -11.43
C VAL A 44 10.25 -2.63 -10.82
N PHE A 45 10.67 -3.66 -11.55
CA PHE A 45 11.74 -4.54 -11.10
C PHE A 45 13.08 -3.83 -11.05
N GLU A 46 13.38 -2.97 -12.03
CA GLU A 46 14.59 -2.14 -12.03
C GLU A 46 14.63 -1.24 -10.80
N GLU A 47 13.54 -0.54 -10.48
CA GLU A 47 13.45 0.31 -9.27
C GLU A 47 13.68 -0.52 -8.01
N TYR A 48 12.98 -1.65 -7.85
CA TYR A 48 13.15 -2.55 -6.70
C TYR A 48 14.60 -3.03 -6.57
N GLN A 49 15.21 -3.50 -7.65
CA GLN A 49 16.57 -4.03 -7.65
C GLN A 49 17.59 -2.94 -7.34
N ARG A 50 17.38 -1.72 -7.84
CA ARG A 50 18.24 -0.56 -7.54
C ARG A 50 18.28 -0.26 -6.04
N PHE A 51 17.14 -0.31 -5.34
CA PHE A 51 17.11 -0.06 -3.89
C PHE A 51 17.52 -1.28 -3.05
N ALA A 52 17.18 -2.49 -3.48
CA ALA A 52 17.59 -3.71 -2.78
C ALA A 52 19.10 -3.98 -2.92
N GLY A 53 19.67 -3.65 -4.08
CA GLY A 53 21.05 -3.93 -4.46
C GLY A 53 21.36 -5.42 -4.43
N VAL A 54 22.55 -5.78 -3.93
CA VAL A 54 23.00 -7.18 -3.76
C VAL A 54 22.10 -8.06 -2.88
N LYS A 55 21.11 -7.47 -2.19
CA LYS A 55 20.14 -8.19 -1.35
C LYS A 55 18.76 -8.28 -2.00
N SER A 56 18.67 -8.08 -3.31
CA SER A 56 17.46 -8.37 -4.10
C SER A 56 17.01 -9.81 -3.88
N ARG A 57 15.69 -10.02 -3.79
CA ARG A 57 15.09 -11.34 -3.63
C ARG A 57 14.13 -11.62 -4.77
N THR A 58 14.29 -12.76 -5.44
CA THR A 58 13.35 -13.21 -6.47
C THR A 58 11.94 -13.36 -5.91
N ALA A 59 11.80 -13.80 -4.65
CA ALA A 59 10.50 -13.90 -3.99
C ALA A 59 9.75 -12.55 -3.92
N ASP A 60 10.47 -11.44 -3.73
CA ASP A 60 9.83 -10.11 -3.69
C ASP A 60 9.42 -9.66 -5.10
N LEU A 61 10.20 -10.01 -6.14
CA LEU A 61 9.86 -9.75 -7.55
C LEU A 61 8.63 -10.53 -7.98
N THR A 62 8.59 -11.84 -7.70
CA THR A 62 7.44 -12.70 -7.95
C THR A 62 6.20 -12.21 -7.19
N PHE A 63 6.37 -11.74 -5.95
CA PHE A 63 5.27 -11.14 -5.21
C PHE A 63 4.70 -9.90 -5.92
N ILE A 64 5.56 -8.99 -6.38
CA ILE A 64 5.14 -7.78 -7.12
C ILE A 64 4.43 -8.17 -8.44
N GLU A 65 4.98 -9.15 -9.16
CA GLU A 65 4.41 -9.67 -10.41
C GLU A 65 3.02 -10.24 -10.22
N MET A 66 2.83 -11.09 -9.21
CA MET A 66 1.56 -11.76 -8.95
C MET A 66 0.53 -10.87 -8.24
N PHE A 67 0.92 -9.71 -7.72
CA PHE A 67 0.03 -8.85 -6.95
C PHE A 67 -1.10 -8.27 -7.83
N ASP A 68 -2.36 -8.64 -7.53
CA ASP A 68 -3.52 -8.11 -8.24
C ASP A 68 -3.90 -6.71 -7.74
N VAL A 69 -3.58 -5.70 -8.55
CA VAL A 69 -3.91 -4.29 -8.30
C VAL A 69 -5.37 -3.94 -8.59
N LEU A 70 -6.10 -4.76 -9.37
CA LEU A 70 -7.47 -4.45 -9.76
C LEU A 70 -8.42 -4.50 -8.57
N SER A 71 -8.18 -5.42 -7.63
CA SER A 71 -8.89 -5.51 -6.35
C SER A 71 -8.90 -4.20 -5.55
N LEU A 72 -7.94 -3.30 -5.77
CA LEU A 72 -7.83 -2.01 -5.08
C LEU A 72 -8.52 -0.86 -5.80
N ARG A 73 -8.86 -1.00 -7.09
CA ARG A 73 -9.59 0.04 -7.84
C ARG A 73 -10.95 0.32 -7.23
N GLN A 74 -11.66 -0.71 -6.77
CA GLN A 74 -12.96 -0.54 -6.10
C GLN A 74 -12.84 0.34 -4.84
N CYS A 75 -11.74 0.18 -4.09
CA CYS A 75 -11.46 0.98 -2.89
C CYS A 75 -11.12 2.44 -3.24
N LEU A 76 -10.37 2.67 -4.32
CA LEU A 76 -10.06 4.01 -4.82
C LEU A 76 -11.33 4.79 -5.21
N TYR A 77 -12.26 4.17 -5.94
CA TYR A 77 -13.51 4.83 -6.31
C TYR A 77 -14.30 5.27 -5.07
N SER A 78 -14.44 4.43 -4.05
CA SER A 78 -15.12 4.81 -2.80
C SER A 78 -14.47 6.03 -2.12
N ILE A 79 -13.14 6.13 -2.12
CA ILE A 79 -12.41 7.26 -1.53
C ILE A 79 -12.66 8.55 -2.34
N ILE A 80 -12.59 8.47 -3.68
CA ILE A 80 -12.80 9.63 -4.57
C ILE A 80 -14.24 10.14 -4.48
N TYR A 81 -15.24 9.24 -4.55
CA TYR A 81 -16.66 9.61 -4.48
C TYR A 81 -17.05 10.19 -3.11
N GLN A 82 -16.46 9.72 -2.01
CA GLN A 82 -16.62 10.34 -0.70
C GLN A 82 -16.00 11.73 -0.60
N TYR A 83 -14.98 12.03 -1.40
CA TYR A 83 -14.34 13.35 -1.45
C TYR A 83 -15.12 14.36 -2.31
N GLN A 84 -15.81 13.89 -3.36
CA GLN A 84 -16.62 14.73 -4.24
C GLN A 84 -18.06 14.95 -3.72
N GLY A 85 -18.54 14.12 -2.78
CA GLY A 85 -19.80 14.33 -2.07
C GLY A 85 -19.66 15.35 -0.95
N ALA A 86 -20.22 16.55 -1.14
CA ALA A 86 -20.21 17.64 -0.19
C ALA A 86 -20.64 17.24 1.24
N SER A 87 -19.69 17.15 2.18
CA SER A 87 -19.99 17.35 3.59
C SER A 87 -18.74 17.71 4.41
N LYS A 88 -18.70 18.94 4.92
CA LYS A 88 -17.76 19.38 5.95
C LYS A 88 -18.05 18.66 7.27
N LYS A 89 -17.79 17.35 7.39
CA LYS A 89 -17.72 16.66 8.69
C LYS A 89 -17.29 15.19 8.55
N ARG A 90 -16.39 14.81 9.48
CA ARG A 90 -16.04 13.47 9.96
C ARG A 90 -14.92 12.74 9.22
N ARG A 91 -13.74 12.78 9.88
CA ARG A 91 -12.74 11.70 9.97
C ARG A 91 -13.36 10.34 9.60
N LEU A 92 -13.08 9.86 8.39
CA LEU A 92 -13.52 8.55 7.94
C LEU A 92 -12.73 7.49 8.71
N MET A 93 -13.43 6.66 9.48
CA MET A 93 -12.85 5.47 10.10
C MET A 93 -12.71 4.36 9.05
N TYR A 94 -11.62 3.60 9.11
CA TYR A 94 -11.47 2.38 8.33
C TYR A 94 -12.60 1.42 8.70
N GLN A 95 -13.41 0.95 7.75
CA GLN A 95 -14.50 0.01 8.04
C GLN A 95 -14.04 -1.31 8.71
N HIS A 96 -12.73 -1.59 8.75
CA HIS A 96 -12.15 -2.73 9.44
C HIS A 96 -11.94 -2.54 10.96
N GLU A 97 -12.25 -1.39 11.55
CA GLU A 97 -12.21 -1.22 13.02
C GLU A 97 -13.36 -1.93 13.78
N ASN A 98 -14.26 -2.64 13.08
CA ASN A 98 -15.35 -3.41 13.70
C ASN A 98 -15.10 -4.93 13.87
N LEU A 99 -13.91 -5.45 13.54
CA LEU A 99 -13.55 -6.81 13.93
C LEU A 99 -12.66 -6.77 15.18
N GLN A 100 -13.34 -6.89 16.33
CA GLN A 100 -12.85 -7.14 17.68
C GLN A 100 -11.33 -7.33 17.81
N LYS A 101 -10.61 -6.32 18.32
CA LYS A 101 -9.36 -6.57 19.03
C LYS A 101 -9.69 -7.43 20.25
N PRO A 102 -9.14 -8.65 20.41
CA PRO A 102 -9.16 -9.30 21.71
C PRO A 102 -8.41 -8.38 22.68
N ARG A 103 -9.05 -8.06 23.80
CA ARG A 103 -8.42 -7.33 24.90
C ARG A 103 -7.23 -8.18 25.36
N LEU A 104 -6.00 -7.69 25.16
CA LEU A 104 -4.85 -8.21 25.88
C LEU A 104 -5.10 -7.96 27.36
N THR A 105 -5.49 -8.99 28.09
CA THR A 105 -5.43 -9.04 29.54
C THR A 105 -3.97 -9.03 29.93
N SER A 106 -3.55 -7.95 30.60
CA SER A 106 -2.34 -7.91 31.40
C SER A 106 -2.40 -9.03 32.45
N PHE A 107 -1.39 -9.89 32.46
CA PHE A 107 -0.90 -10.55 33.67
C PHE A 107 0.59 -10.22 33.77
#